data_AF-A0A8T4P418-F1
#
_entry.id   AF-A0A8T4P418-F1
#
_cell.length_a   1.000
_cell.length_b   1.000
_cell.length_c   1.000
_cell.angle_alpha   90.00
_cell.angle_beta   90.00
_cell.angle_gamma   90.00
#
_symmetry.space_group_name_H-M   'P 1'
#
loop_
_entity.id
_entity.type
_entity.pdbx_description
1 polymer ?
#
loop_
_entity_poly.entity_id
_entity_poly.type
_entity_poly.pdbx_seq_one_letter_code
_entity_poly.pdbx_strand_id
1 'polypeptide(L)'
;MRTQLWAMALVFIAGVVGSFGPLFFKKGAENFRFNIKALIKNYNLIIGVALYGIATVIFIPALKGGELSVLYPFVATTYIWVSLLSMKFLKEKMGLFKWMGVILIIIGVIFIGLGS
;
A
#
# COMPACT_ATOMS: atom_id res chain seq x y z
N MET A 1 20.32 3.00 -14.30
CA MET A 1 20.58 1.71 -13.62
C MET A 1 19.41 0.80 -13.92
N ARG A 2 19.62 -0.39 -14.51
CA ARG A 2 18.50 -1.31 -14.73
C ARG A 2 17.92 -1.76 -13.39
N THR A 3 16.63 -1.53 -13.21
CA THR A 3 15.87 -1.94 -12.01
C THR A 3 15.90 -3.47 -11.91
N GLN A 4 16.43 -3.99 -10.81
CA GLN A 4 16.61 -5.43 -10.62
C GLN A 4 15.29 -6.09 -10.18
N LEU A 5 15.05 -7.33 -10.61
CA LEU A 5 13.79 -8.03 -10.36
C LEU A 5 13.51 -8.25 -8.86
N TRP A 6 14.56 -8.48 -8.06
CA TRP A 6 14.39 -8.64 -6.61
C TRP A 6 13.90 -7.36 -5.93
N ALA A 7 14.28 -6.18 -6.43
CA ALA A 7 13.80 -4.92 -5.89
C ALA A 7 12.31 -4.74 -6.17
N MET A 8 11.87 -5.05 -7.39
CA MET A 8 10.44 -5.03 -7.75
C MET A 8 9.64 -6.02 -6.88
N ALA A 9 10.18 -7.22 -6.64
CA ALA A 9 9.55 -8.20 -5.76
C ALA A 9 9.43 -7.71 -4.32
N LEU A 10 10.46 -7.06 -3.77
CA LEU A 10 10.38 -6.46 -2.43
C LEU A 10 9.36 -5.33 -2.35
N VAL A 11 9.27 -4.46 -3.37
CA VAL A 11 8.24 -3.40 -3.40
C VAL A 11 6.84 -4.02 -3.43
N PHE A 12 6.64 -5.07 -4.22
CA PHE A 12 5.37 -5.77 -4.27
C PHE A 12 5.00 -6.39 -2.92
N ILE A 13 5.94 -7.09 -2.27
CA ILE A 13 5.73 -7.67 -0.93
C ILE A 13 5.44 -6.57 0.09
N ALA A 14 6.22 -5.48 0.08
CA ALA A 14 6.00 -4.32 0.93
C ALA A 14 4.61 -3.71 0.70
N GLY A 15 4.15 -3.61 -0.55
CA GLY A 15 2.82 -3.13 -0.91
C GLY A 15 1.72 -4.03 -0.38
N VAL A 16 1.85 -5.36 -0.53
CA VAL A 16 0.88 -6.33 0.01
C VAL A 16 0.81 -6.21 1.54
N VAL A 17 1.94 -6.17 2.24
CA VAL A 17 1.97 -6.01 3.70
C VAL A 17 1.39 -4.66 4.13
N GLY A 18 1.81 -3.58 3.45
CA GLY A 18 1.38 -2.21 3.73
C GLY A 18 -0.10 -1.99 3.46
N SER A 19 -0.71 -2.75 2.54
CA SER A 19 -2.13 -2.64 2.20
C SER A 19 -3.07 -2.98 3.36
N PHE A 20 -2.61 -3.76 4.33
CA PHE A 20 -3.36 -4.03 5.57
C PHE A 20 -3.38 -2.79 6.50
N GLY A 21 -2.39 -1.89 6.42
CA GLY A 21 -2.31 -0.69 7.27
C GLY A 21 -3.57 0.20 7.19
N PRO A 22 -3.96 0.68 5.98
CA PRO A 22 -5.19 1.45 5.78
C PRO A 22 -6.46 0.77 6.30
N LEU A 23 -6.52 -0.57 6.23
CA LEU A 23 -7.65 -1.33 6.74
C LEU A 23 -7.81 -1.17 8.26
N PHE A 24 -6.71 -1.31 8.99
CA PHE A 24 -6.70 -1.13 10.43
C PHE A 24 -6.88 0.34 10.82
N PHE A 25 -6.35 1.28 10.03
CA PHE A 25 -6.64 2.70 10.21
C PHE A 25 -8.11 3.02 10.09
N LYS A 26 -8.80 2.47 9.09
CA LYS A 26 -10.25 2.64 8.94
C LYS A 26 -11.01 2.13 10.16
N LYS A 27 -10.70 0.92 10.64
CA LYS A 27 -11.32 0.34 11.86
C LYS A 27 -10.99 1.13 13.13
N GLY A 28 -9.76 1.65 13.23
CA GLY A 28 -9.32 2.46 14.34
C GLY A 28 -10.01 3.82 14.38
N ALA A 29 -10.23 4.43 13.22
CA ALA A 29 -10.86 5.74 13.08
C ALA A 29 -12.34 5.75 13.51
N GLU A 30 -13.07 4.64 13.38
CA GLU A 30 -14.49 4.56 13.80
C GLU A 30 -14.70 4.77 15.30
N ASN A 31 -13.72 4.41 16.13
CA ASN A 31 -13.76 4.57 17.58
C ASN A 31 -13.03 5.84 18.05
N PHE A 32 -12.68 6.73 17.11
CA PHE A 32 -11.85 7.89 17.40
C PHE A 32 -12.64 9.02 18.06
N ARG A 33 -12.19 9.44 19.25
CA ARG A 33 -12.50 10.73 19.86
C ARG A 33 -11.19 11.52 19.89
N PHE A 34 -11.22 12.83 19.64
CA PHE A 34 -10.04 13.72 19.66
C PHE A 34 -9.36 13.76 21.04
N ASN A 35 -8.63 12.70 21.37
CA ASN A 35 -7.91 12.54 22.62
C ASN A 35 -6.65 11.70 22.34
N ILE A 36 -5.48 12.30 22.60
CA ILE A 36 -4.16 11.68 22.35
C ILE A 36 -4.01 10.36 23.12
N LYS A 37 -4.57 10.25 24.33
CA LYS A 37 -4.55 9.00 25.10
C LYS A 37 -5.38 7.90 24.45
N ALA A 38 -6.49 8.27 23.79
CA ALA A 38 -7.32 7.33 23.05
C ALA A 38 -6.64 6.86 21.75
N LEU A 39 -5.83 7.73 21.13
CA LEU A 39 -5.02 7.38 19.94
C LEU A 39 -4.01 6.27 20.27
N ILE A 40 -3.23 6.44 21.34
CA ILE A 40 -2.17 5.51 21.73
C ILE A 40 -2.74 4.19 22.26
N LYS A 41 -3.94 4.19 22.84
CA LYS A 41 -4.59 2.97 23.33
C LYS A 41 -5.34 2.19 22.24
N ASN A 42 -5.49 2.76 21.04
CA ASN A 42 -6.24 2.13 19.96
C ASN A 42 -5.39 1.06 19.26
N TYR A 43 -5.64 -0.20 19.61
CA TYR A 43 -4.92 -1.35 19.08
C TYR A 43 -4.95 -1.44 17.55
N ASN A 44 -6.07 -1.06 16.92
CA ASN A 44 -6.16 -1.04 15.46
C ASN A 44 -5.21 0.00 14.85
N LEU A 45 -5.12 1.20 15.44
CA LEU A 45 -4.17 2.21 14.96
C LEU A 45 -2.72 1.77 15.14
N ILE A 46 -2.38 1.17 16.28
CA ILE A 46 -1.04 0.65 16.53
C ILE A 46 -0.67 -0.42 15.50
N ILE A 47 -1.56 -1.38 15.24
CA ILE A 47 -1.32 -2.41 14.22
C ILE A 47 -1.14 -1.76 12.84
N GLY A 48 -2.00 -0.79 12.48
CA GLY A 48 -1.90 -0.10 11.20
C GLY A 48 -0.55 0.61 11.03
N VAL A 49 -0.06 1.29 12.08
CA VAL A 49 1.25 1.94 12.08
C VAL A 49 2.37 0.90 12.00
N ALA A 50 2.28 -0.19 12.76
CA ALA A 50 3.27 -1.25 12.75
C ALA A 50 3.39 -1.91 11.37
N LEU A 51 2.26 -2.19 10.70
CA LEU A 51 2.24 -2.74 9.35
C LEU A 51 2.85 -1.80 8.32
N TYR A 52 2.57 -0.50 8.41
CA TYR A 52 3.25 0.49 7.57
C TYR A 52 4.75 0.53 7.85
N GLY A 53 5.17 0.51 9.12
CA GLY A 53 6.57 0.43 9.50
C GLY A 53 7.28 -0.79 8.92
N ILE A 54 6.66 -1.97 9.02
CA ILE A 54 7.18 -3.21 8.43
C ILE A 54 7.28 -3.08 6.91
N ALA A 55 6.24 -2.57 6.25
CA ALA A 55 6.28 -2.34 4.81
C ALA A 55 7.42 -1.39 4.41
N THR A 56 7.65 -0.32 5.16
CA THR A 56 8.77 0.61 4.94
C THR A 56 10.12 -0.08 5.15
N VAL A 57 10.28 -0.91 6.18
CA VAL A 57 11.51 -1.68 6.42
C VAL A 57 11.81 -2.63 5.26
N ILE A 58 10.78 -3.25 4.65
CA ILE A 58 10.93 -4.10 3.44
C ILE A 58 11.24 -3.25 2.19
N PHE A 59 10.66 -2.06 2.09
CA PHE A 59 10.84 -1.15 0.95
C PHE A 59 12.24 -0.52 0.89
N ILE A 60 12.84 -0.16 2.03
CA ILE A 60 14.15 0.50 2.08
C ILE A 60 15.24 -0.28 1.34
N PRO A 61 15.43 -1.61 1.54
CA PRO A 61 16.37 -2.40 0.76
C PRO A 61 16.08 -2.41 -0.74
N ALA A 62 14.80 -2.39 -1.15
CA ALA A 62 14.43 -2.36 -2.57
C ALA A 62 14.98 -1.14 -3.30
N LEU A 63 15.06 0.00 -2.60
CA LEU A 63 15.61 1.26 -3.14
C LEU A 63 17.09 1.14 -3.54
N LYS A 64 17.83 0.16 -3.01
CA LYS A 64 19.22 -0.10 -3.43
C LYS A 64 19.31 -0.86 -4.76
N GLY A 65 18.24 -1.53 -5.16
CA GLY A 65 18.22 -2.43 -6.32
C GLY A 65 17.60 -1.84 -7.59
N GLY A 66 17.20 -0.57 -7.58
CA GLY A 66 16.57 0.03 -8.74
C GLY A 66 16.38 1.54 -8.63
N GLU A 67 15.95 2.14 -9.73
CA GLU A 67 15.69 3.58 -9.75
C GLU A 67 14.40 3.90 -9.01
N LEU A 68 14.44 4.96 -8.19
CA LEU A 68 13.28 5.42 -7.43
C LEU A 68 12.08 5.73 -8.36
N SER A 69 12.36 6.30 -9.53
CA SER A 69 11.40 6.61 -10.59
C SER A 69 10.62 5.39 -11.10
N VAL A 70 11.16 4.17 -10.92
CA VAL A 70 10.51 2.91 -11.34
C VAL A 70 9.83 2.23 -10.15
N LEU A 71 10.50 2.24 -8.99
CA LEU A 71 9.99 1.58 -7.79
C LEU A 71 8.78 2.30 -7.18
N TYR A 72 8.74 3.64 -7.19
CA TYR A 72 7.60 4.40 -6.64
C TYR A 72 6.27 4.16 -7.37
N PRO A 73 6.23 4.19 -8.72
CA PRO A 73 5.04 3.77 -9.45
C PRO A 73 4.61 2.35 -9.10
N PHE A 74 5.55 1.44 -8.90
CA PHE A 74 5.24 0.08 -8.46
C PHE A 74 4.54 0.04 -7.09
N VAL A 75 4.80 1.00 -6.19
CA VAL A 75 4.04 1.15 -4.93
C VAL A 75 2.57 1.44 -5.20
N ALA A 76 2.19 2.10 -6.30
CA ALA A 76 0.78 2.34 -6.64
C ALA A 76 -0.01 1.04 -6.87
N THR A 77 0.65 -0.08 -7.15
CA THR A 77 -0.01 -1.40 -7.18
C THR A 77 -0.61 -1.79 -5.82
N THR A 78 -0.14 -1.18 -4.72
CA THR A 78 -0.73 -1.30 -3.38
C THR A 78 -2.20 -0.92 -3.34
N TYR A 79 -2.65 0.02 -4.19
CA TYR A 79 -4.07 0.41 -4.26
C TYR A 79 -4.96 -0.75 -4.72
N ILE A 80 -4.45 -1.69 -5.51
CA ILE A 80 -5.17 -2.90 -5.90
C ILE A 80 -5.46 -3.72 -4.65
N TRP A 81 -4.42 -3.97 -3.84
CA TRP A 81 -4.52 -4.77 -2.62
C TRP A 81 -5.41 -4.10 -1.58
N VAL A 82 -5.24 -2.79 -1.34
CA VAL A 82 -6.12 -2.02 -0.44
C VAL A 82 -7.57 -2.15 -0.89
N SER A 83 -7.84 -1.99 -2.18
CA SER A 83 -9.21 -2.11 -2.73
C SER A 83 -9.80 -3.50 -2.52
N LEU A 84 -9.04 -4.56 -2.82
CA LEU A 84 -9.45 -5.94 -2.61
C LEU A 84 -9.72 -6.25 -1.12
N LEU A 85 -8.83 -5.79 -0.24
CA LEU A 85 -8.98 -5.97 1.20
C LEU A 85 -10.16 -5.17 1.76
N SER A 86 -10.39 -3.95 1.28
CA SER A 86 -11.55 -3.14 1.67
C SER A 86 -12.88 -3.80 1.29
N MET A 87 -12.99 -4.37 0.09
CA MET A 87 -14.18 -5.17 -0.27
C MET A 87 -14.37 -6.36 0.67
N LYS A 88 -13.30 -7.10 0.97
CA LYS A 88 -13.37 -8.33 1.76
C LYS A 88 -13.67 -8.07 3.24
N PHE A 89 -12.98 -7.10 3.86
CA PHE A 89 -12.98 -6.90 5.31
C PHE A 89 -13.86 -5.74 5.77
N LEU A 90 -14.07 -4.72 4.93
CA LEU A 90 -14.93 -3.58 5.23
C LEU A 90 -16.28 -3.63 4.48
N LYS A 91 -16.45 -4.62 3.59
CA LYS A 91 -17.65 -4.78 2.74
C LYS A 91 -17.92 -3.53 1.89
N GLU A 92 -16.88 -2.78 1.54
CA GLU A 92 -17.00 -1.60 0.69
C GLU A 92 -17.36 -2.02 -0.74
N LYS A 93 -18.27 -1.25 -1.38
CA LYS A 93 -18.63 -1.47 -2.78
C LYS A 93 -17.61 -0.80 -3.69
N MET A 94 -16.98 -1.59 -4.56
CA MET A 94 -16.17 -1.11 -5.67
C MET A 94 -17.04 -0.97 -6.91
N GLY A 95 -17.35 0.27 -7.28
CA GLY A 95 -18.07 0.59 -8.51
C GLY A 95 -17.18 0.51 -9.74
N LEU A 96 -17.82 0.56 -10.92
CA LEU A 96 -17.14 0.47 -12.22
C LEU A 96 -16.01 1.50 -12.38
N PHE A 97 -16.27 2.76 -12.02
CA PHE A 97 -15.27 3.83 -12.11
C PHE A 97 -14.04 3.61 -11.21
N LYS A 98 -14.23 3.05 -10.00
CA LYS A 98 -13.09 2.71 -9.12
C LYS A 98 -12.21 1.63 -9.77
N TRP A 99 -12.83 0.61 -10.36
CA TRP A 99 -12.10 -0.42 -11.09
C TRP A 99 -11.39 0.10 -12.34
N MET A 100 -12.02 1.00 -13.11
CA MET A 100 -11.37 1.66 -14.24
C MET A 100 -10.13 2.45 -13.78
N GLY A 101 -10.21 3.18 -12.66
CA GLY A 101 -9.07 3.87 -12.08
C GLY A 101 -7.93 2.92 -11.70
N VAL A 102 -8.25 1.78 -11.07
CA VAL A 102 -7.25 0.75 -10.73
C VAL A 102 -6.57 0.18 -11.99
N ILE A 103 -7.34 -0.10 -13.05
CA ILE A 103 -6.78 -0.57 -14.33
C ILE A 103 -5.86 0.49 -14.94
N LEU A 104 -6.24 1.77 -14.89
CA LEU A 104 -5.42 2.86 -15.41
C LEU A 104 -4.12 3.02 -14.63
N ILE A 105 -4.13 2.83 -13.31
CA ILE A 105 -2.91 2.78 -12.49
C ILE A 105 -2.01 1.64 -12.97
N ILE A 106 -2.56 0.44 -13.18
CA ILE A 106 -1.77 -0.72 -13.66
C ILE A 106 -1.12 -0.42 -15.01
N ILE A 107 -1.87 0.14 -15.96
CA ILE A 107 -1.35 0.53 -17.28
C ILE A 107 -0.22 1.56 -17.13
N GLY A 108 -0.42 2.57 -16.29
CA GLY A 108 0.60 3.59 -16.01
C GLY A 108 1.89 2.99 -15.44
N VAL A 109 1.78 2.05 -14.51
CA VAL A 109 2.94 1.34 -13.93
C VAL A 109 3.67 0.51 -14.99
N ILE A 110 2.94 -0.17 -15.88
CA ILE A 110 3.53 -0.93 -16.99
C ILE A 110 4.30 0.00 -17.93
N PHE A 111 3.74 1.14 -18.31
CA PHE A 111 4.42 2.09 -19.20
C PHE A 111 5.70 2.65 -18.58
N ILE A 112 5.70 2.96 -17.29
CA ILE A 112 6.90 3.43 -16.60
C ILE A 112 7.95 2.31 -16.51
N GLY A 113 7.53 1.07 -16.23
CA GLY A 113 8.43 -0.08 -16.20
C GLY A 113 9.03 -0.44 -17.56
N LEU A 114 8.31 -0.21 -18.67
CA LEU A 114 8.84 -0.38 -20.03
C LEU A 114 9.81 0.74 -20.44
N GLY A 115 9.69 1.93 -19.82
CA GLY A 115 10.56 3.08 -20.08
C GLY A 115 11.90 3.06 -19.33
N SER A 116 12.13 2.06 -18.46
CA SER A 116 13.34 1.92 -17.63
C SER A 116 14.29 0.83 -18.11
#